data_AF-K5B8P9-F1
#
_entry.id   AF-K5B8P9-F1
#
_cell.length_a   1.000
_cell.length_b   1.000
_cell.length_c   1.000
_cell.angle_alpha   90.00
_cell.angle_beta   90.00
_cell.angle_gamma   90.00
#
_symmetry.space_group_name_H-M   'P 1'
#
loop_
_entity.id
_entity.type
_entity.pdbx_description
1 polymer ?
#
loop_
_entity_poly.entity_id
_entity_poly.type
_entity_poly.pdbx_seq_one_letter_code
_entity_poly.pdbx_strand_id
1 'polypeptide(L)'
;MLETLRALRDFLETQRTVTASALGDQPMGVASCAVLDDLLARIRSVTDCIPADATMTLSVLDEVGAQAATTLTEVADVLDELVTLTEEGIAAAEQRRQPFIELLRAVEAQGFTIDLATLTDVSDSWDWSKVDDLDDPALRIQLEAERIARAEQAAIYARRLRELNADIESVEADYAARIRRLTTAR
;
A
#
# COMPACT_ATOMS: atom_id res chain seq x y z
N MET A 1 -29.84 4.49 18.76
CA MET A 1 -29.33 5.45 17.76
C MET A 1 -28.09 6.17 18.26
N LEU A 2 -28.16 6.96 19.33
CA LEU A 2 -26.95 7.63 19.89
C LEU A 2 -25.93 6.65 20.46
N GLU A 3 -26.36 5.63 21.19
CA GLU A 3 -25.47 4.55 21.63
C GLU A 3 -24.84 3.81 20.43
N THR A 4 -25.61 3.63 19.35
CA THR A 4 -25.13 3.02 18.09
C THR A 4 -24.05 3.89 17.44
N LEU A 5 -24.21 5.21 17.42
CA LEU A 5 -23.20 6.15 16.91
C LEU A 5 -21.92 6.14 17.77
N ARG A 6 -22.05 6.06 19.10
CA ARG A 6 -20.89 5.93 20.01
C ARG A 6 -20.17 4.60 19.80
N ALA A 7 -20.89 3.50 19.69
CA ALA A 7 -20.31 2.19 19.37
C ALA A 7 -19.62 2.20 17.99
N LEU A 8 -20.21 2.86 17.00
CA LEU A 8 -19.62 3.01 15.67
C LEU A 8 -18.35 3.87 15.70
N ARG A 9 -18.33 4.94 16.50
CA ARG A 9 -17.12 5.74 16.73
C ARG A 9 -16.00 4.87 17.30
N ASP A 10 -16.28 4.13 18.37
CA ASP A 10 -15.28 3.29 19.03
C ASP A 10 -14.78 2.16 18.09
N PHE A 11 -15.68 1.62 17.24
CA PHE A 11 -15.34 0.71 16.16
C PHE A 11 -14.40 1.35 15.12
N LEU A 12 -14.70 2.56 14.64
CA LEU A 12 -13.86 3.27 13.67
C LEU A 12 -12.46 3.59 14.25
N GLU A 13 -12.37 3.97 15.52
CA GLU A 13 -11.08 4.19 16.20
C GLU A 13 -10.23 2.90 16.25
N THR A 14 -10.90 1.78 16.51
CA THR A 14 -10.28 0.45 16.47
C THR A 14 -9.81 0.13 15.06
N GLN A 15 -10.67 0.29 14.05
CA GLN A 15 -10.33 0.01 12.65
C GLN A 15 -9.17 0.88 12.17
N ARG A 16 -9.15 2.17 12.51
CA ARG A 16 -8.04 3.07 12.16
C ARG A 16 -6.71 2.54 12.69
N THR A 17 -6.69 2.05 13.92
CA THR A 17 -5.49 1.47 14.54
C THR A 17 -5.07 0.17 13.85
N VAL A 18 -6.04 -0.71 13.57
CA VAL A 18 -5.81 -1.97 12.86
C VAL A 18 -5.27 -1.72 11.45
N THR A 19 -5.92 -0.85 10.67
CA THR A 19 -5.49 -0.47 9.33
C THR A 19 -4.10 0.13 9.33
N ALA A 20 -3.79 1.05 10.25
CA ALA A 20 -2.46 1.63 10.36
C ALA A 20 -1.39 0.57 10.68
N SER A 21 -1.72 -0.42 11.50
CA SER A 21 -0.79 -1.52 11.82
C SER A 21 -0.61 -2.53 10.70
N ALA A 22 -1.67 -2.81 9.93
CA ALA A 22 -1.69 -3.86 8.92
C ALA A 22 -1.13 -3.38 7.56
N LEU A 23 -1.49 -2.17 7.13
CA LEU A 23 -1.07 -1.62 5.84
C LEU A 23 0.08 -0.62 5.97
N GLY A 24 0.36 -0.12 7.18
CA GLY A 24 1.45 0.82 7.44
C GLY A 24 1.36 2.07 6.59
N ASP A 25 2.52 2.56 6.16
CA ASP A 25 2.68 3.77 5.35
C ASP A 25 2.49 3.52 3.85
N GLN A 26 1.99 2.35 3.45
CA GLN A 26 1.68 2.09 2.04
C GLN A 26 0.58 3.06 1.54
N PRO A 27 0.56 3.40 0.24
CA PRO A 27 -0.39 4.38 -0.31
C PRO A 27 -1.85 4.08 0.06
N MET A 28 -2.25 2.80 -0.01
CA MET A 28 -3.58 2.35 0.38
C MET A 28 -3.83 2.47 1.88
N GLY A 29 -2.84 2.12 2.73
CA GLY A 29 -2.94 2.27 4.19
C GLY A 29 -3.18 3.72 4.60
N VAL A 30 -2.37 4.64 4.06
CA VAL A 30 -2.53 6.08 4.29
C VAL A 30 -3.89 6.58 3.81
N ALA A 31 -4.35 6.15 2.63
CA ALA A 31 -5.66 6.54 2.10
C ALA A 31 -6.81 6.02 2.96
N SER A 32 -6.77 4.75 3.39
CA SER A 32 -7.79 4.14 4.25
C SER A 32 -7.84 4.82 5.62
N CYS A 33 -6.68 5.12 6.22
CA CYS A 33 -6.64 5.87 7.48
C CYS A 33 -7.24 7.28 7.33
N ALA A 34 -6.97 7.98 6.22
CA ALA A 34 -7.56 9.28 5.96
C ALA A 34 -9.10 9.21 5.86
N VAL A 35 -9.64 8.21 5.15
CA VAL A 35 -11.09 7.98 5.08
C VAL A 35 -11.67 7.70 6.46
N LEU A 36 -11.03 6.84 7.26
CA LEU A 36 -11.48 6.53 8.61
C LEU A 36 -11.46 7.77 9.52
N ASP A 37 -10.43 8.61 9.41
CA ASP A 37 -10.32 9.87 10.14
C ASP A 37 -11.45 10.86 9.74
N ASP A 38 -11.81 10.93 8.46
CA ASP A 38 -12.96 11.73 7.97
C ASP A 38 -14.29 11.20 8.52
N LEU A 39 -14.52 9.88 8.50
CA LEU A 39 -15.73 9.27 9.05
C LEU A 39 -15.83 9.50 10.57
N LEU A 40 -14.72 9.40 11.29
CA LEU A 40 -14.64 9.72 12.72
C LEU A 40 -15.02 11.18 12.98
N ALA A 41 -14.53 12.12 12.17
CA ALA A 41 -14.90 13.53 12.28
C ALA A 41 -16.42 13.73 12.06
N ARG A 42 -17.01 13.06 11.06
CA ARG A 42 -18.46 13.11 10.80
C ARG A 42 -19.28 12.58 11.98
N ILE A 43 -18.91 11.42 12.55
CA ILE A 43 -19.62 10.87 13.71
C ILE A 43 -19.48 11.79 14.92
N ARG A 44 -18.28 12.32 15.19
CA ARG A 44 -18.03 13.25 16.29
C ARG A 44 -18.89 14.49 16.21
N SER A 45 -19.12 15.02 14.99
CA SER A 45 -20.00 16.18 14.79
C SER A 45 -21.43 15.96 15.29
N VAL A 46 -21.90 14.70 15.31
CA VAL A 46 -23.22 14.32 15.82
C VAL A 46 -23.15 13.93 17.30
N THR A 47 -22.16 13.15 17.71
CA THR A 47 -22.07 12.63 19.08
C THR A 47 -21.67 13.68 20.11
N ASP A 48 -20.87 14.67 19.72
CA ASP A 48 -20.32 15.66 20.65
C ASP A 48 -21.35 16.76 20.98
N CYS A 49 -22.40 16.89 20.18
CA CYS A 49 -23.53 17.77 20.43
C CYS A 49 -24.47 17.26 21.54
N ILE A 50 -24.37 15.99 21.95
CA ILE A 50 -25.27 15.38 22.94
C ILE A 50 -24.45 14.73 24.07
N PRO A 51 -24.51 15.27 25.30
CA PRO A 51 -23.85 14.68 26.47
C PRO A 51 -24.15 13.19 26.65
N ALA A 52 -23.19 12.44 27.19
CA ALA A 52 -23.31 11.00 27.41
C ALA A 52 -24.55 10.61 28.21
N ASP A 53 -24.88 11.45 29.18
CA ASP A 53 -25.92 11.36 30.20
C ASP A 53 -27.18 12.20 29.90
N ALA A 54 -27.23 12.85 28.73
CA ALA A 54 -28.38 13.67 28.35
C ALA A 54 -29.66 12.82 28.31
N THR A 55 -30.71 13.30 28.98
CA THR A 55 -32.02 12.65 28.92
C THR A 55 -32.57 12.77 27.50
N MET A 56 -32.82 11.64 26.86
CA MET A 56 -33.35 11.61 25.50
C MET A 56 -34.78 12.14 25.50
N THR A 57 -35.00 13.27 24.83
CA THR A 57 -36.32 13.89 24.66
C THR A 57 -36.74 13.86 23.19
N LEU A 58 -38.04 14.00 22.93
CA LEU A 58 -38.59 14.11 21.56
C LEU A 58 -37.95 15.27 20.78
N SER A 59 -37.68 16.40 21.44
CA SER A 59 -37.01 17.56 20.82
C SER A 59 -35.60 17.25 20.34
N VAL A 60 -34.82 16.48 21.12
CA VAL A 60 -33.46 16.04 20.75
C VAL A 60 -33.51 15.05 19.58
N LEU A 61 -34.55 14.21 19.53
CA LEU A 61 -34.80 13.28 18.43
C LEU A 61 -35.17 14.01 17.14
N ASP A 62 -35.99 15.06 17.21
CA ASP A 62 -36.35 15.87 16.04
C ASP A 62 -35.16 16.71 15.53
N GLU A 63 -34.34 17.24 16.43
CA GLU A 63 -33.17 18.06 16.07
C GLU A 63 -32.02 17.22 15.50
N VAL A 64 -31.73 16.04 16.08
CA VAL A 64 -30.50 15.30 15.77
C VAL A 64 -30.77 13.93 15.13
N GLY A 65 -32.00 13.40 15.22
CA GLY A 65 -32.32 12.06 14.75
C GLY A 65 -32.21 11.88 13.24
N ALA A 66 -32.62 12.87 12.44
CA ALA A 66 -32.47 12.82 10.99
C ALA A 66 -30.99 12.84 10.58
N GLN A 67 -30.20 13.73 11.18
CA GLN A 67 -28.77 13.83 10.92
C GLN A 67 -28.03 12.56 11.36
N ALA A 68 -28.37 12.01 12.53
CA ALA A 68 -27.82 10.76 13.04
C ALA A 68 -28.11 9.57 12.12
N ALA A 69 -29.34 9.46 11.59
CA ALA A 69 -29.70 8.42 10.64
C ALA A 69 -28.92 8.55 9.32
N THR A 70 -28.85 9.76 8.76
CA THR A 70 -28.06 10.03 7.54
C THR A 70 -26.58 9.69 7.74
N THR A 71 -25.97 10.14 8.85
CA THR A 71 -24.56 9.83 9.14
C THR A 71 -24.32 8.33 9.30
N LEU A 72 -25.23 7.59 9.94
CA LEU A 72 -25.10 6.13 10.05
C LEU A 72 -25.11 5.44 8.68
N THR A 73 -26.03 5.81 7.80
CA THR A 73 -26.10 5.26 6.44
C THR A 73 -24.86 5.61 5.63
N GLU A 74 -24.44 6.88 5.65
CA GLU A 74 -23.24 7.31 4.93
C GLU A 74 -21.98 6.58 5.39
N VAL A 75 -21.79 6.43 6.70
CA VAL A 75 -20.63 5.72 7.26
C VAL A 75 -20.68 4.24 6.87
N ALA A 76 -21.84 3.59 6.95
CA ALA A 76 -21.99 2.19 6.57
C ALA A 76 -21.65 1.96 5.10
N ASP A 77 -22.17 2.79 4.19
CA ASP A 77 -21.89 2.71 2.76
C ASP A 77 -20.41 2.91 2.45
N VAL A 78 -19.77 3.91 3.08
CA VAL A 78 -18.34 4.17 2.87
C VAL A 78 -17.48 3.03 3.41
N LEU A 79 -17.84 2.44 4.55
CA LEU A 79 -17.09 1.31 5.11
C LEU A 79 -17.17 0.07 4.21
N ASP A 80 -18.35 -0.23 3.66
CA ASP A 80 -18.54 -1.36 2.74
C ASP A 80 -17.70 -1.19 1.46
N GLU A 81 -17.72 0.01 0.88
CA GLU A 81 -16.92 0.34 -0.30
C GLU A 81 -15.42 0.37 0.02
N LEU A 82 -15.02 0.85 1.21
CA LEU A 82 -13.64 0.86 1.68
C LEU A 82 -13.07 -0.57 1.80
N VAL A 83 -13.84 -1.49 2.38
CA VAL A 83 -13.43 -2.91 2.48
C VAL A 83 -13.25 -3.49 1.09
N THR A 84 -14.23 -3.30 0.21
CA THR A 84 -14.18 -3.80 -1.17
C THR A 84 -12.94 -3.28 -1.91
N LEU A 85 -12.69 -1.97 -1.88
CA LEU A 85 -11.53 -1.37 -2.54
C LEU A 85 -10.20 -1.83 -1.93
N THR A 86 -10.17 -2.04 -0.62
CA THR A 86 -8.95 -2.51 0.06
C THR A 86 -8.63 -3.95 -0.34
N GLU A 87 -9.62 -4.85 -0.35
CA GLU A 87 -9.45 -6.24 -0.76
C GLU A 87 -9.06 -6.35 -2.24
N GLU A 88 -9.76 -5.64 -3.12
CA GLU A 88 -9.44 -5.58 -4.55
C GLU A 88 -8.02 -5.08 -4.79
N GLY A 89 -7.62 -3.99 -4.11
CA GLY A 89 -6.31 -3.39 -4.29
C GLY A 89 -5.18 -4.28 -3.80
N ILE A 90 -5.36 -4.97 -2.67
CA ILE A 90 -4.39 -5.96 -2.15
C ILE A 90 -4.23 -7.10 -3.18
N ALA A 91 -5.34 -7.69 -3.64
CA ALA A 91 -5.28 -8.77 -4.61
C ALA A 91 -4.62 -8.34 -5.93
N ALA A 92 -4.92 -7.12 -6.41
CA ALA A 92 -4.34 -6.57 -7.63
C ALA A 92 -2.83 -6.28 -7.49
N ALA A 93 -2.37 -5.84 -6.31
CA ALA A 93 -0.96 -5.64 -6.01
C ALA A 93 -0.22 -6.98 -5.88
N GLU A 94 -0.79 -7.96 -5.17
CA GLU A 94 -0.22 -9.30 -5.02
C GLU A 94 -0.04 -10.02 -6.36
N GLN A 95 -1.03 -9.92 -7.25
CA GLN A 95 -0.94 -10.48 -8.60
C GLN A 95 0.27 -9.92 -9.38
N ARG A 96 0.61 -8.64 -9.17
CA ARG A 96 1.76 -7.98 -9.82
C ARG A 96 3.08 -8.22 -9.12
N ARG A 97 3.06 -8.49 -7.80
CA ARG A 97 4.25 -8.87 -7.03
C ARG A 97 4.80 -10.24 -7.42
N GLN A 98 3.95 -11.17 -7.87
CA GLN A 98 4.40 -12.53 -8.19
C GLN A 98 5.48 -12.58 -9.30
N PRO A 99 5.30 -11.94 -10.48
CA PRO A 99 6.37 -11.84 -11.49
C PRO A 99 7.64 -11.14 -11.00
N PHE A 100 7.51 -10.15 -10.11
CA PHE A 100 8.65 -9.44 -9.52
C PHE A 100 9.48 -10.40 -8.65
N ILE A 101 8.84 -11.17 -7.76
CA ILE A 101 9.49 -12.17 -6.90
C ILE A 101 10.15 -13.28 -7.74
N GLU A 102 9.48 -13.74 -8.79
CA GLU A 102 10.04 -14.75 -9.70
C GLU A 102 11.30 -14.24 -10.40
N LEU A 103 11.31 -12.97 -10.83
CA LEU A 103 12.48 -12.36 -11.44
C LEU A 103 13.62 -12.20 -10.43
N LEU A 104 13.36 -11.77 -9.19
CA LEU A 104 14.39 -11.70 -8.14
C LEU A 104 15.10 -13.04 -7.98
N ARG A 105 14.33 -14.12 -7.82
CA ARG A 105 14.87 -15.48 -7.67
C ARG A 105 15.68 -15.92 -8.89
N ALA A 106 15.20 -15.60 -10.09
CA ALA A 106 15.90 -15.96 -11.33
C ALA A 106 17.22 -15.19 -11.49
N VAL A 107 17.27 -13.93 -11.05
CA VAL A 107 18.48 -13.09 -11.07
C VAL A 107 19.53 -13.63 -10.10
N GLU A 108 19.14 -13.94 -8.85
CA GLU A 108 20.05 -14.52 -7.86
C GLU A 108 20.57 -15.90 -8.29
N ALA A 109 19.70 -16.75 -8.85
CA ALA A 109 20.09 -18.07 -9.36
C ALA A 109 21.13 -18.01 -10.49
N GLN A 110 21.26 -16.88 -11.18
CA GLN A 110 22.23 -16.64 -12.26
C GLN A 110 23.55 -16.00 -11.77
N GLY A 111 23.73 -15.90 -10.45
CA GLY A 111 24.93 -15.36 -9.85
C GLY A 111 24.99 -13.83 -9.91
N PHE A 112 23.85 -13.17 -9.81
CA PHE A 112 23.78 -11.72 -9.58
C PHE A 112 23.35 -11.45 -8.15
N THR A 113 23.77 -10.31 -7.61
CA THR A 113 23.38 -9.83 -6.28
C THR A 113 22.40 -8.68 -6.44
N ILE A 114 21.36 -8.69 -5.61
CA ILE A 114 20.31 -7.67 -5.59
C ILE A 114 20.45 -6.86 -4.31
N ASP A 115 20.36 -5.54 -4.41
CA ASP A 115 20.30 -4.67 -3.22
C ASP A 115 18.96 -4.89 -2.50
N LEU A 116 19.01 -5.33 -1.24
CA LEU A 116 17.80 -5.57 -0.44
C LEU A 116 17.05 -4.30 -0.04
N ALA A 117 17.71 -3.13 -0.09
CA ALA A 117 17.10 -1.85 0.21
C ALA A 117 16.24 -1.34 -0.96
N THR A 118 16.67 -1.58 -2.20
CA THR A 118 15.97 -1.08 -3.41
C THR A 118 15.23 -2.17 -4.17
N LEU A 119 15.61 -3.44 -3.99
CA LEU A 119 15.11 -4.64 -4.69
C LEU A 119 15.16 -4.56 -6.22
N THR A 120 15.85 -3.56 -6.76
CA THR A 120 15.86 -3.22 -8.18
C THR A 120 17.27 -2.97 -8.71
N ASP A 121 18.24 -2.69 -7.83
CA ASP A 121 19.64 -2.63 -8.22
C ASP A 121 20.25 -4.02 -8.26
N VAL A 122 20.93 -4.32 -9.37
CA VAL A 122 21.52 -5.63 -9.66
C VAL A 122 22.99 -5.45 -9.99
N SER A 123 23.82 -6.26 -9.37
CA SER A 123 25.26 -6.31 -9.59
C SER A 123 25.72 -7.73 -9.86
N ASP A 124 26.83 -7.88 -10.57
CA ASP A 124 27.44 -9.20 -10.75
C ASP A 124 28.13 -9.64 -9.46
N SER A 125 27.89 -10.89 -9.04
CA SER A 125 28.51 -11.45 -7.83
C SER A 125 29.94 -11.96 -8.07
N TRP A 126 30.36 -12.06 -9.34
CA TRP A 126 31.67 -12.59 -9.69
C TRP A 126 32.80 -11.63 -9.28
N ASP A 127 33.84 -12.19 -8.64
CA ASP A 127 35.05 -11.46 -8.30
C ASP A 127 36.00 -11.38 -9.51
N TRP A 128 35.94 -10.25 -10.20
CA TRP A 128 36.75 -9.97 -11.39
C TRP A 128 38.19 -9.57 -11.07
N SER A 129 38.59 -9.39 -9.81
CA SER A 129 39.94 -8.91 -9.48
C SER A 129 41.06 -9.88 -9.88
N LYS A 130 40.72 -11.16 -10.10
CA LYS A 130 41.66 -12.22 -10.49
C LYS A 130 42.02 -12.21 -11.98
N VAL A 131 41.37 -11.34 -12.78
CA VAL A 131 41.60 -11.26 -14.22
C VAL A 131 42.91 -10.54 -14.56
N ASP A 132 43.30 -9.56 -13.74
CA ASP A 132 44.51 -8.76 -13.96
C ASP A 132 45.82 -9.55 -13.77
N ASP A 133 45.77 -10.66 -13.02
CA ASP A 133 46.91 -11.53 -12.72
C ASP A 133 47.17 -12.62 -13.79
N LEU A 134 46.41 -12.64 -14.89
CA LEU A 134 46.50 -13.68 -15.91
C LEU A 134 47.53 -13.34 -16.98
N ASP A 135 48.53 -14.20 -17.16
CA ASP A 135 49.59 -14.00 -18.15
C ASP A 135 49.10 -14.15 -19.61
N ASP A 136 48.07 -14.96 -19.86
CA ASP A 136 47.55 -15.24 -21.21
C ASP A 136 46.69 -14.07 -21.75
N PRO A 137 47.13 -13.37 -22.82
CA PRO A 137 46.37 -12.27 -23.41
C PRO A 137 45.04 -12.67 -24.03
N ALA A 138 44.93 -13.89 -24.59
CA ALA A 138 43.69 -14.34 -25.23
C ALA A 138 42.60 -14.58 -24.17
N LEU A 139 42.99 -15.18 -23.05
CA LEU A 139 42.12 -15.43 -21.91
C LEU A 139 41.65 -14.13 -21.23
N ARG A 140 42.53 -13.12 -21.13
CA ARG A 140 42.17 -11.78 -20.63
C ARG A 140 41.09 -11.11 -21.49
N ILE A 141 41.23 -11.15 -22.82
CA ILE A 141 40.22 -10.58 -23.74
C ILE A 141 38.87 -11.28 -23.57
N GLN A 142 38.87 -12.61 -23.43
CA GLN A 142 37.64 -13.37 -23.23
C GLN A 142 36.94 -13.01 -21.92
N LEU A 143 37.68 -12.93 -20.81
CA LEU A 143 37.11 -12.58 -19.50
C LEU A 143 36.63 -11.13 -19.45
N GLU A 144 37.32 -10.21 -20.12
CA GLU A 144 36.85 -8.83 -20.26
C GLU A 144 35.53 -8.75 -21.04
N ALA A 145 35.41 -9.51 -22.12
CA ALA A 145 34.16 -9.60 -22.88
C ALA A 145 33.02 -10.19 -22.04
N GLU A 146 33.31 -11.21 -21.22
CA GLU A 146 32.34 -11.79 -20.29
C GLU A 146 31.92 -10.78 -19.20
N ARG A 147 32.87 -10.03 -18.63
CA ARG A 147 32.59 -8.96 -17.66
C ARG A 147 31.64 -7.91 -18.23
N ILE A 148 31.90 -7.47 -19.46
CA ILE A 148 31.03 -6.51 -20.16
C ILE A 148 29.64 -7.12 -20.37
N ALA A 149 29.55 -8.35 -20.88
CA ALA A 149 28.28 -9.02 -21.12
C ALA A 149 27.46 -9.19 -19.82
N ARG A 150 28.11 -9.53 -18.70
CA ARG A 150 27.45 -9.65 -17.40
C ARG A 150 27.03 -8.29 -16.83
N ALA A 151 27.81 -7.23 -17.04
CA ALA A 151 27.40 -5.88 -16.67
C ALA A 151 26.16 -5.40 -17.47
N GLU A 152 26.12 -5.67 -18.78
CA GLU A 152 24.95 -5.39 -19.62
C GLU A 152 23.73 -6.19 -19.14
N GLN A 153 23.92 -7.46 -18.82
CA GLN A 153 22.85 -8.33 -18.32
C GLN A 153 22.30 -7.84 -16.97
N ALA A 154 23.17 -7.43 -16.04
CA ALA A 154 22.76 -6.83 -14.78
C ALA A 154 21.92 -5.56 -15.00
N ALA A 155 22.32 -4.69 -15.94
CA ALA A 155 21.56 -3.49 -16.29
C ALA A 155 20.17 -3.82 -16.87
N ILE A 156 20.06 -4.88 -17.68
CA ILE A 156 18.78 -5.37 -18.20
C ILE A 156 17.88 -5.85 -17.07
N TYR A 157 18.41 -6.63 -16.12
CA TYR A 157 17.65 -7.09 -14.96
C TYR A 157 17.19 -5.94 -14.08
N ALA A 158 18.08 -4.99 -13.78
CA ALA A 158 17.74 -3.82 -13.00
C ALA A 158 16.63 -3.00 -13.66
N ARG A 159 16.68 -2.82 -14.99
CA ARG A 159 15.60 -2.15 -15.74
C ARG A 159 14.28 -2.88 -15.59
N ARG A 160 14.27 -4.21 -15.78
CA ARG A 160 13.04 -5.00 -15.72
C ARG A 160 12.43 -5.04 -14.31
N LEU A 161 13.27 -5.12 -13.27
CA LEU A 161 12.82 -5.02 -11.88
C LEU A 161 12.21 -3.64 -11.61
N ARG A 162 12.83 -2.54 -12.08
CA ARG A 162 12.25 -1.19 -11.97
C ARG A 162 10.90 -1.06 -12.67
N GLU A 163 10.76 -1.61 -13.87
CA GLU A 163 9.48 -1.60 -14.61
C GLU A 163 8.38 -2.35 -13.84
N LEU A 164 8.67 -3.56 -13.36
CA LEU A 164 7.71 -4.35 -12.58
C LEU A 164 7.36 -3.67 -11.24
N ASN A 165 8.34 -3.05 -10.57
CA ASN A 165 8.10 -2.31 -9.33
C ASN A 165 7.19 -1.09 -9.58
N ALA A 166 7.45 -0.33 -10.66
CA ALA A 166 6.62 0.81 -11.02
C ALA A 166 5.17 0.40 -11.35
N ASP A 167 4.97 -0.77 -11.96
CA ASP A 167 3.63 -1.31 -12.22
C ASP A 167 2.88 -1.66 -10.92
N ILE A 168 3.57 -2.18 -9.91
CA ILE A 168 3.00 -2.43 -8.57
C ILE A 168 2.62 -1.11 -7.90
N GLU A 169 3.55 -0.16 -7.86
CA GLU A 169 3.34 1.17 -7.27
C GLU A 169 2.17 1.93 -7.94
N SER A 170 2.06 1.82 -9.27
CA SER A 170 0.97 2.42 -10.05
C SER A 170 -0.40 1.90 -9.63
N VAL A 171 -0.52 0.59 -9.38
CA VAL A 171 -1.78 -0.02 -8.93
C VAL A 171 -2.11 0.35 -7.49
N GLU A 172 -1.12 0.33 -6.59
CA GLU A 172 -1.34 0.78 -5.21
C GLU A 172 -1.77 2.27 -5.18
N ALA A 173 -1.17 3.11 -6.04
CA ALA A 173 -1.54 4.51 -6.15
C ALA A 173 -2.95 4.73 -6.72
N ASP A 174 -3.38 3.94 -7.72
CA ASP A 174 -4.74 4.01 -8.27
C ASP A 174 -5.79 3.63 -7.22
N TYR A 175 -5.59 2.52 -6.50
CA TYR A 175 -6.49 2.12 -5.43
C TYR A 175 -6.50 3.12 -4.27
N ALA A 176 -5.35 3.65 -3.88
CA ALA A 176 -5.27 4.73 -2.89
C ALA A 176 -6.07 5.97 -3.34
N ALA A 177 -6.01 6.34 -4.62
CA ALA A 177 -6.79 7.44 -5.15
C ALA A 177 -8.30 7.16 -5.16
N ARG A 178 -8.72 5.93 -5.49
CA ARG A 178 -10.12 5.49 -5.40
C ARG A 178 -10.63 5.55 -3.96
N ILE A 179 -9.85 5.04 -3.00
CA ILE A 179 -10.17 5.09 -1.57
C ILE A 179 -10.37 6.53 -1.09
N ARG A 180 -9.45 7.46 -1.40
CA ARG A 180 -9.60 8.88 -1.00
C ARG A 180 -10.89 9.54 -1.52
N ARG A 181 -11.41 9.08 -2.66
CA ARG A 181 -12.64 9.66 -3.24
C ARG A 181 -13.90 9.27 -2.49
N LEU A 182 -13.87 8.23 -1.66
CA LEU A 182 -15.02 7.77 -0.90
C LEU A 182 -15.62 8.87 0.00
N THR A 183 -14.78 9.74 0.56
CA THR A 183 -15.21 10.84 1.44
C THR A 183 -15.19 12.21 0.73
N THR A 184 -14.56 12.32 -0.43
CA THR A 184 -14.43 13.58 -1.19
C THR A 184 -15.62 13.84 -2.13
N ALA A 185 -16.31 12.78 -2.58
CA ALA A 185 -17.40 12.89 -3.57
C ALA A 185 -18.80 13.07 -2.95
N ARG A 186 -18.91 13.18 -1.61
CA ARG A 186 -20.17 13.24 -0.85
C ARG A 186 -20.24 14.46 0.05
#